data_AF-A0A7J7EHN1-F1
#
_entry.id   AF-A0A7J7EHN1-F1
#
_cell.length_a   1.000
_cell.length_b   1.000
_cell.length_c   1.000
_cell.angle_alpha   90.00
_cell.angle_beta   90.00
_cell.angle_gamma   90.00
#
_symmetry.space_group_name_H-M   'P 1'
#
loop_
_entity.id
_entity.type
_entity.pdbx_description
1 polymer ?
#
loop_
_entity_poly.entity_id
_entity_poly.type
_entity_poly.pdbx_seq_one_letter_code
_entity_poly.pdbx_strand_id
1 'polypeptide(L)'
;MEALAQLPKDVQDAIFHNILAMLGDRGALQDLMDMLEQEPLGHLNGPGGTILNELQKDSRYLWLNPKYLILYLLEAIMVLSDIQHDLLAQSKENRILFHQRELVRSILEPNFSYPWNIPFTLKPELLAPLQGESLAITYGLLEECGLQMELNSPRSTWDLEAKKPLSALYGILSMLQQLADA
;
A
#
# COMPACT_ATOMS: atom_id res chain seq x y z
N MET A 1 -3.24 9.89 10.74
CA MET A 1 -1.99 9.13 10.59
C MET A 1 -1.07 9.97 9.72
N GLU A 2 -0.37 10.93 10.33
CA GLU A 2 0.49 11.92 9.64
C GLU A 2 1.96 11.79 10.06
N ALA A 3 2.27 10.84 10.95
CA ALA A 3 3.59 10.75 11.57
C ALA A 3 4.70 10.29 10.59
N LEU A 4 4.36 9.52 9.54
CA LEU A 4 5.31 9.22 8.45
C LEU A 4 5.67 10.48 7.66
N ALA A 5 4.70 11.36 7.41
CA ALA A 5 4.91 12.64 6.71
C ALA A 5 5.73 13.66 7.52
N GLN A 6 5.92 13.45 8.83
CA GLN A 6 6.75 14.30 9.68
C GLN A 6 8.23 13.88 9.70
N LEU A 7 8.59 12.76 9.07
CA LEU A 7 9.98 12.36 8.92
C LEU A 7 10.69 13.30 7.92
N PRO A 8 12.02 13.47 8.02
CA PRO A 8 12.78 14.17 7.00
C PRO A 8 12.62 13.50 5.63
N LYS A 9 12.64 14.32 4.58
CA LYS A 9 12.30 13.87 3.22
C LYS A 9 13.22 12.75 2.73
N ASP A 10 14.52 12.87 2.98
CA ASP A 10 15.51 11.85 2.69
C ASP A 10 15.20 10.50 3.36
N VAL A 11 14.69 10.52 4.60
CA VAL A 11 14.26 9.31 5.31
C VAL A 11 12.99 8.73 4.71
N GLN A 12 12.00 9.56 4.38
CA GLN A 12 10.76 9.12 3.73
C GLN A 12 11.05 8.46 2.37
N ASP A 13 11.89 9.08 1.55
CA ASP A 13 12.29 8.55 0.24
C ASP A 13 13.05 7.23 0.38
N ALA A 14 13.97 7.15 1.35
CA ALA A 14 14.68 5.91 1.64
C ALA A 14 13.71 4.79 2.06
N ILE A 15 12.79 5.06 2.97
CA ILE A 15 11.77 4.07 3.39
C ILE A 15 10.93 3.65 2.18
N PHE A 16 10.40 4.62 1.43
CA PHE A 16 9.54 4.38 0.27
C PHE A 16 10.22 3.48 -0.76
N HIS A 17 11.40 3.87 -1.24
CA HIS A 17 12.08 3.16 -2.31
C HIS A 17 12.52 1.76 -1.90
N ASN A 18 12.92 1.58 -0.64
CA ASN A 18 13.36 0.27 -0.14
C ASN A 18 12.19 -0.67 0.13
N ILE A 19 11.07 -0.20 0.69
CA ILE A 19 9.83 -1.00 0.81
C ILE A 19 9.37 -1.44 -0.58
N LEU A 20 9.33 -0.49 -1.52
CA LEU A 20 8.95 -0.76 -2.89
C LEU A 20 9.90 -1.69 -3.64
N ALA A 21 11.15 -1.83 -3.20
CA ALA A 21 12.09 -2.80 -3.77
C ALA A 21 11.86 -4.22 -3.23
N MET A 22 11.20 -4.34 -2.08
CA MET A 22 10.90 -5.61 -1.42
C MET A 22 9.45 -6.07 -1.63
N LEU A 23 8.59 -5.31 -2.31
CA LEU A 23 7.18 -5.69 -2.50
C LEU A 23 7.02 -7.08 -3.15
N GLY A 24 7.91 -7.47 -4.06
CA GLY A 24 7.92 -8.81 -4.68
C GLY A 24 8.77 -9.84 -3.92
N ASP A 25 9.35 -9.48 -2.78
CA ASP A 25 10.18 -10.36 -1.95
C ASP A 25 9.62 -10.40 -0.52
N ARG A 26 8.65 -11.30 -0.33
CA ARG A 26 7.99 -11.52 0.96
C ARG A 26 8.97 -11.94 2.07
N GLY A 27 10.06 -12.62 1.70
CA GLY A 27 11.12 -13.00 2.64
C GLY A 27 11.85 -11.76 3.16
N ALA A 28 12.25 -10.86 2.28
CA ALA A 28 12.89 -9.60 2.66
C ALA A 28 11.98 -8.69 3.51
N LEU A 29 10.68 -8.65 3.21
CA LEU A 29 9.69 -7.93 4.03
C LEU A 29 9.59 -8.52 5.44
N GLN A 30 9.54 -9.85 5.56
CA GLN A 30 9.49 -10.55 6.85
C GLN A 30 10.78 -10.33 7.65
N ASP A 31 11.95 -10.48 7.02
CA ASP A 31 13.25 -10.25 7.67
C ASP A 31 13.33 -8.82 8.24
N LEU A 32 12.82 -7.83 7.51
CA LEU A 32 12.75 -6.45 7.99
C LEU A 32 11.81 -6.32 9.20
N MET A 33 10.63 -6.95 9.19
CA MET A 33 9.73 -6.94 10.34
C MET A 33 10.41 -7.51 11.59
N ASP A 34 11.02 -8.69 11.46
CA ASP A 34 11.68 -9.40 12.56
C ASP A 34 12.81 -8.55 13.17
N MET A 35 13.56 -7.81 12.34
CA MET A 35 14.65 -6.94 12.79
C MET A 35 14.16 -5.62 13.37
N LEU A 36 13.04 -5.11 12.88
CA LEU A 36 12.38 -3.95 13.46
C LEU A 36 11.88 -4.27 14.86
N GLU A 37 11.39 -5.48 15.15
CA GLU A 37 10.91 -5.86 16.50
C GLU A 37 12.01 -5.94 17.56
N GLN A 38 13.26 -6.20 17.16
CA GLN A 38 14.39 -6.32 18.07
C GLN A 38 14.75 -5.00 18.79
N GLU A 39 15.34 -5.14 19.98
CA GLU A 39 15.91 -4.05 20.77
C GLU A 39 17.28 -4.48 21.32
N PRO A 40 18.41 -3.86 20.89
CA PRO A 40 18.50 -2.81 19.88
C PRO A 40 18.12 -3.30 18.46
N LEU A 41 17.86 -2.37 17.54
CA LEU A 41 17.60 -2.68 16.13
C LEU A 41 18.71 -3.58 15.56
N GLY A 42 18.30 -4.62 14.86
CA GLY A 42 19.21 -5.55 14.21
C GLY A 42 19.95 -4.95 13.00
N HIS A 43 20.63 -5.83 12.26
CA HIS A 43 21.32 -5.49 11.03
C HIS A 43 20.85 -6.37 9.88
N LEU A 44 20.66 -5.76 8.72
CA LEU A 44 20.35 -6.44 7.46
C LEU A 44 21.23 -5.89 6.34
N ASN A 45 21.37 -6.69 5.29
CA ASN A 45 21.90 -6.24 4.01
C ASN A 45 20.76 -5.78 3.09
N GLY A 46 21.11 -5.05 2.03
CA GLY A 46 20.15 -4.65 1.01
C GLY A 46 19.10 -3.63 1.48
N PRO A 47 17.91 -3.62 0.87
CA PRO A 47 16.90 -2.57 1.12
C PRO A 47 16.44 -2.46 2.58
N GLY A 48 16.19 -3.59 3.24
CA GLY A 48 15.83 -3.61 4.66
C GLY A 48 16.92 -3.03 5.56
N GLY A 49 18.19 -3.32 5.24
CA GLY A 49 19.35 -2.73 5.93
C GLY A 49 19.43 -1.22 5.78
N THR A 50 19.13 -0.69 4.60
CA THR A 50 19.08 0.76 4.38
C THR A 50 18.03 1.42 5.26
N ILE A 51 16.81 0.84 5.37
CA ILE A 51 15.77 1.35 6.26
C ILE A 51 16.24 1.37 7.72
N LEU A 52 16.78 0.24 8.20
CA LEU A 52 17.26 0.13 9.58
C LEU A 52 18.36 1.16 9.88
N ASN A 53 19.28 1.38 8.94
CA ASN A 53 20.33 2.38 9.09
C ASN A 53 19.76 3.80 9.16
N GLU A 54 18.77 4.17 8.33
CA GLU A 54 18.14 5.50 8.42
C GLU A 54 17.44 5.72 9.76
N LEU A 55 16.76 4.69 10.28
CA LEU A 55 16.09 4.75 11.58
C LEU A 55 17.09 4.91 12.74
N GLN A 56 18.30 4.35 12.62
CA GLN A 56 19.35 4.44 13.64
C GLN A 56 20.10 5.78 13.64
N LYS A 57 20.11 6.52 12.52
CA LYS A 57 20.91 7.74 12.37
C LYS A 57 20.46 8.91 13.25
N ASP A 58 19.18 8.96 13.65
CA ASP A 58 18.66 10.11 14.37
C ASP A 58 17.77 9.73 15.55
N SER A 59 18.25 10.03 16.76
CA SER A 59 17.51 9.84 17.99
C SER A 59 16.31 10.79 18.12
N ARG A 60 16.20 11.82 17.28
CA ARG A 60 15.02 12.72 17.24
C ARG A 60 13.75 12.00 16.78
N TYR A 61 13.88 10.85 16.10
CA TYR A 61 12.74 10.05 15.66
C TYR A 61 12.09 9.24 16.79
N LEU A 62 12.73 9.12 17.97
CA LEU A 62 12.21 8.36 19.12
C LEU A 62 10.81 8.81 19.56
N TRP A 63 10.47 10.09 19.40
CA TRP A 63 9.13 10.60 19.74
C TRP A 63 8.06 10.21 18.72
N LEU A 64 8.40 10.12 17.42
CA LEU A 64 7.48 9.75 16.34
C LEU A 64 7.27 8.23 16.26
N ASN A 65 8.20 7.48 16.82
CA ASN A 65 8.30 6.02 16.75
C ASN A 65 7.99 5.46 15.34
N PRO A 66 8.75 5.90 14.31
CA PRO A 66 8.54 5.47 12.93
C PRO A 66 8.66 3.96 12.75
N LYS A 67 9.42 3.28 13.62
CA LYS A 67 9.47 1.81 13.71
C LYS A 67 8.07 1.20 13.75
N TYR A 68 7.19 1.67 14.64
CA TYR A 68 5.82 1.11 14.74
C TYR A 68 4.96 1.41 13.51
N LEU A 69 5.14 2.57 12.87
CA LEU A 69 4.40 2.90 11.66
C LEU A 69 4.85 2.04 10.47
N ILE A 70 6.16 1.78 10.36
CA ILE A 70 6.71 0.90 9.35
C ILE A 70 6.27 -0.55 9.62
N LEU A 71 6.31 -1.01 10.88
CA LEU A 71 5.78 -2.33 11.25
C LEU A 71 4.30 -2.47 10.86
N TYR A 72 3.46 -1.48 11.18
CA TYR A 72 2.05 -1.49 10.79
C TYR A 72 1.84 -1.54 9.27
N LEU A 73 2.65 -0.80 8.52
CA LEU A 73 2.66 -0.86 7.06
C LEU A 73 3.06 -2.25 6.56
N LEU A 74 4.12 -2.83 7.10
CA LEU A 74 4.60 -4.15 6.71
C LEU A 74 3.58 -5.24 7.05
N GLU A 75 2.97 -5.20 8.24
CA GLU A 75 1.87 -6.10 8.62
C GLU A 75 0.71 -6.02 7.62
N ALA A 76 0.31 -4.81 7.23
CA ALA A 76 -0.75 -4.62 6.24
C ALA A 76 -0.35 -5.20 4.87
N ILE A 77 0.90 -4.96 4.43
CA ILE A 77 1.43 -5.53 3.19
C ILE A 77 1.46 -7.07 3.27
N MET A 78 1.88 -7.65 4.39
CA MET A 78 2.04 -9.10 4.55
C MET A 78 0.73 -9.89 4.53
N VAL A 79 -0.41 -9.22 4.75
CA VAL A 79 -1.77 -9.79 4.63
C VAL A 79 -2.22 -9.93 3.18
N LEU A 80 -1.60 -9.22 2.23
CA LEU A 80 -1.92 -9.32 0.82
C LEU A 80 -1.49 -10.67 0.24
N SER A 81 -2.19 -11.10 -0.83
CA SER A 81 -1.81 -12.28 -1.60
C SER A 81 -0.53 -12.04 -2.41
N ASP A 82 0.15 -13.12 -2.80
CA ASP A 82 1.33 -13.04 -3.68
C ASP A 82 1.00 -12.31 -5.00
N ILE A 83 -0.21 -12.51 -5.53
CA ILE A 83 -0.71 -11.80 -6.72
C ILE A 83 -0.81 -10.30 -6.44
N GLN A 84 -1.35 -9.89 -5.28
CA GLN A 84 -1.44 -8.48 -4.91
C GLN A 84 -0.05 -7.85 -4.70
N HIS A 85 0.93 -8.58 -4.20
CA HIS A 85 2.32 -8.13 -4.11
C HIS A 85 2.91 -7.82 -5.48
N ASP A 86 2.78 -8.74 -6.44
CA ASP A 86 3.24 -8.55 -7.81
C ASP A 86 2.55 -7.38 -8.50
N LEU A 87 1.23 -7.26 -8.32
CA LEU A 87 0.45 -6.16 -8.89
C LEU A 87 0.81 -4.81 -8.27
N LEU A 88 1.11 -4.74 -6.97
CA LEU A 88 1.61 -3.52 -6.33
C LEU A 88 2.99 -3.13 -6.84
N ALA A 89 3.88 -4.10 -7.08
CA ALA A 89 5.17 -3.86 -7.70
C ALA A 89 5.02 -3.28 -9.12
N GLN A 90 4.13 -3.85 -9.94
CA GLN A 90 3.80 -3.31 -11.27
C GLN A 90 3.13 -1.93 -11.20
N SER A 91 2.30 -1.69 -10.18
CA SER A 91 1.64 -0.39 -9.97
C SER A 91 2.63 0.73 -9.69
N LYS A 92 3.72 0.42 -8.98
CA LYS A 92 4.85 1.33 -8.80
C LYS A 92 5.57 1.60 -10.12
N GLU A 93 5.90 0.56 -10.89
CA GLU A 93 6.62 0.69 -12.16
C GLU A 93 5.85 1.57 -13.15
N ASN A 94 4.52 1.39 -13.20
CA ASN A 94 3.61 2.20 -14.01
C ASN A 94 3.26 3.57 -13.41
N ARG A 95 3.74 3.88 -12.19
CA ARG A 95 3.50 5.14 -11.48
C ARG A 95 2.01 5.46 -11.26
N ILE A 96 1.20 4.44 -10.96
CA ILE A 96 -0.27 4.54 -10.84
C ILE A 96 -0.82 4.44 -9.42
N LEU A 97 0.04 4.30 -8.40
CA LEU A 97 -0.37 4.15 -6.99
C LEU A 97 -1.34 5.26 -6.52
N PHE A 98 -1.07 6.52 -6.88
CA PHE A 98 -1.96 7.64 -6.56
C PHE A 98 -3.36 7.45 -7.16
N HIS A 99 -3.44 7.14 -8.46
CA HIS A 99 -4.71 6.96 -9.15
C HIS A 99 -5.50 5.77 -8.59
N GLN A 100 -4.81 4.68 -8.26
CA GLN A 100 -5.40 3.53 -7.59
C GLN A 100 -5.95 3.88 -6.21
N ARG A 101 -5.20 4.65 -5.40
CA ARG A 101 -5.68 5.12 -4.09
C ARG A 101 -6.98 5.90 -4.21
N GLU A 102 -7.04 6.85 -5.15
CA GLU A 102 -8.24 7.66 -5.37
C GLU A 102 -9.43 6.83 -5.86
N LEU A 103 -9.18 5.85 -6.73
CA LEU A 103 -10.20 4.92 -7.19
C LEU A 103 -10.75 4.08 -6.04
N VAL A 104 -9.87 3.45 -5.25
CA VAL A 104 -10.25 2.65 -4.08
C VAL A 104 -11.03 3.50 -3.06
N ARG A 105 -10.60 4.74 -2.79
CA ARG A 105 -11.33 5.68 -1.94
C ARG A 105 -12.75 5.92 -2.44
N SER A 106 -12.90 6.13 -3.76
CA SER A 106 -14.20 6.39 -4.38
C SER A 106 -15.17 5.20 -4.32
N ILE A 107 -14.65 3.98 -4.15
CA ILE A 107 -15.43 2.77 -3.90
C ILE A 107 -15.75 2.67 -2.40
N LEU A 108 -14.76 2.83 -1.52
CA LEU A 108 -14.96 2.66 -0.08
C LEU A 108 -15.91 3.70 0.52
N GLU A 109 -15.67 4.99 0.30
CA GLU A 109 -16.41 6.08 0.96
C GLU A 109 -17.93 5.95 0.88
N PRO A 110 -18.55 5.76 -0.31
CA PRO A 110 -20.00 5.63 -0.40
C PRO A 110 -20.51 4.26 0.08
N ASN A 111 -19.71 3.19 -0.03
CA ASN A 111 -20.21 1.83 0.19
C ASN A 111 -19.94 1.29 1.61
N PHE A 112 -19.02 1.89 2.36
CA PHE A 112 -18.49 1.34 3.63
C PHE A 112 -19.56 1.07 4.70
N SER A 113 -20.62 1.87 4.76
CA SER A 113 -21.67 1.76 5.77
C SER A 113 -22.72 0.69 5.47
N TYR A 114 -22.77 0.19 4.24
CA TYR A 114 -23.79 -0.77 3.83
C TYR A 114 -23.44 -2.20 4.29
N PRO A 115 -24.35 -2.88 5.01
CA PRO A 115 -24.13 -4.25 5.47
C PRO A 115 -24.64 -5.31 4.47
N TRP A 116 -24.89 -4.94 3.22
CA TRP A 116 -25.34 -5.82 2.14
C TRP A 116 -24.75 -5.39 0.80
N ASN A 117 -24.91 -6.24 -0.21
CA ASN A 117 -24.33 -6.02 -1.53
C ASN A 117 -25.11 -4.93 -2.29
N ILE A 118 -24.40 -3.96 -2.86
CA ILE A 118 -25.01 -2.86 -3.62
C ILE A 118 -24.25 -2.60 -4.93
N PRO A 119 -24.95 -2.32 -6.04
CA PRO A 119 -24.28 -1.96 -7.28
C PRO A 119 -23.62 -0.59 -7.14
N PHE A 120 -22.44 -0.44 -7.71
CA PHE A 120 -21.79 0.86 -7.88
C PHE A 120 -21.25 1.01 -9.31
N THR A 121 -20.88 2.24 -9.65
CA THR A 121 -20.27 2.56 -10.94
C THR A 121 -19.02 3.38 -10.69
N LEU A 122 -17.90 2.95 -11.26
CA LEU A 122 -16.64 3.66 -11.20
C LEU A 122 -16.74 4.98 -11.98
N LYS A 123 -16.17 6.03 -11.40
CA LYS A 123 -16.17 7.37 -11.98
C LYS A 123 -15.25 7.40 -13.21
N PRO A 124 -15.74 7.80 -14.40
CA PRO A 124 -14.93 7.86 -15.61
C PRO A 124 -13.66 8.70 -15.44
N GLU A 125 -13.71 9.77 -14.64
CA GLU A 125 -12.59 10.68 -14.39
C GLU A 125 -11.45 9.99 -13.65
N LEU A 126 -11.76 8.99 -12.81
CA LEU A 126 -10.78 8.19 -12.08
C LEU A 126 -10.23 7.03 -12.92
N LEU A 127 -10.97 6.60 -13.96
CA LEU A 127 -10.52 5.58 -14.91
C LEU A 127 -9.69 6.16 -16.05
N ALA A 128 -9.92 7.42 -16.44
CA ALA A 128 -9.17 8.08 -17.50
C ALA A 128 -7.62 7.96 -17.39
N PRO A 129 -6.98 8.09 -16.20
CA PRO A 129 -5.53 7.88 -16.06
C PRO A 129 -5.11 6.40 -16.00
N LEU A 130 -6.05 5.47 -15.84
CA LEU A 130 -5.82 4.02 -15.70
C LEU A 130 -6.34 3.33 -16.97
N GLN A 131 -5.54 3.33 -18.04
CA GLN A 131 -5.92 2.73 -19.32
C GLN A 131 -4.96 1.60 -19.70
N GLY A 132 -5.44 0.65 -20.52
CA GLY A 132 -4.64 -0.49 -20.97
C GLY A 132 -4.13 -1.34 -19.81
N GLU A 133 -2.81 -1.54 -19.75
CA GLU A 133 -2.16 -2.34 -18.71
C GLU A 133 -2.42 -1.81 -17.30
N SER A 134 -2.38 -0.49 -17.10
CA SER A 134 -2.66 0.14 -15.80
C SER A 134 -4.07 -0.17 -15.28
N LEU A 135 -5.04 -0.30 -16.19
CA LEU A 135 -6.40 -0.69 -15.83
C LEU A 135 -6.44 -2.16 -15.38
N ALA A 136 -5.79 -3.05 -16.14
CA ALA A 136 -5.73 -4.47 -15.83
C ALA A 136 -5.06 -4.72 -14.46
N ILE A 137 -3.95 -4.03 -14.17
CA ILE A 137 -3.28 -4.11 -12.87
C ILE A 137 -4.21 -3.66 -11.75
N THR A 138 -4.89 -2.52 -11.95
CA THR A 138 -5.80 -1.97 -10.94
C THR A 138 -6.99 -2.88 -10.69
N TYR A 139 -7.59 -3.44 -11.75
CA TYR A 139 -8.72 -4.35 -11.62
C TYR A 139 -8.30 -5.66 -10.96
N GLY A 140 -7.10 -6.19 -11.27
CA GLY A 140 -6.56 -7.35 -10.55
C GLY A 140 -6.44 -7.10 -9.04
N LEU A 141 -5.98 -5.93 -8.61
CA LEU A 141 -5.93 -5.59 -7.19
C LEU A 141 -7.33 -5.57 -6.54
N LEU A 142 -8.33 -5.02 -7.24
CA LEU A 142 -9.72 -4.98 -6.77
C LEU A 142 -10.35 -6.38 -6.74
N GLU A 143 -10.04 -7.23 -7.72
CA GLU A 143 -10.49 -8.63 -7.81
C GLU A 143 -9.92 -9.48 -6.68
N GLU A 144 -8.64 -9.31 -6.35
CA GLU A 144 -8.03 -9.95 -5.18
C GLU A 144 -8.59 -9.41 -3.85
N CYS A 145 -9.23 -8.24 -3.86
CA CYS A 145 -10.05 -7.77 -2.75
C CYS A 145 -11.48 -8.33 -2.76
N GLY A 146 -11.85 -9.18 -3.71
CA GLY A 146 -13.18 -9.81 -3.80
C GLY A 146 -14.23 -9.03 -4.60
N LEU A 147 -13.83 -7.96 -5.31
CA LEU A 147 -14.75 -7.25 -6.21
C LEU A 147 -14.76 -7.90 -7.59
N GLN A 148 -15.93 -8.03 -8.21
CA GLN A 148 -16.02 -8.50 -9.59
C GLN A 148 -15.77 -7.33 -10.54
N MET A 149 -14.68 -7.38 -11.31
CA MET A 149 -14.32 -6.35 -12.26
C MET A 149 -14.47 -6.84 -13.70
N GLU A 150 -14.83 -5.95 -14.60
CA GLU A 150 -14.99 -6.25 -16.02
C GLU A 150 -14.31 -5.15 -16.84
N LEU A 151 -13.29 -5.47 -17.63
CA LEU A 151 -12.52 -4.46 -18.40
C LEU A 151 -13.40 -3.58 -19.32
N ASN A 152 -14.54 -4.10 -19.78
CA ASN A 152 -15.46 -3.41 -20.69
C ASN A 152 -16.61 -2.71 -19.97
N SER A 153 -16.65 -2.73 -18.63
CA SER A 153 -17.76 -2.17 -17.85
C SER A 153 -17.22 -1.43 -16.62
N PRO A 154 -17.64 -0.17 -16.39
CA PRO A 154 -17.31 0.54 -15.15
C PRO A 154 -18.19 0.10 -13.97
N ARG A 155 -19.11 -0.86 -14.17
CA ARG A 155 -20.06 -1.30 -13.14
C ARG A 155 -19.50 -2.50 -12.40
N SER A 156 -19.74 -2.51 -11.09
CA SER A 156 -19.43 -3.64 -10.22
C SER A 156 -20.41 -3.66 -9.06
N THR A 157 -20.30 -4.67 -8.21
CA THR A 157 -21.12 -4.85 -7.02
C THR A 157 -20.22 -4.80 -5.81
N TRP A 158 -20.58 -3.93 -4.86
CA TRP A 158 -19.99 -3.92 -3.53
C TRP A 158 -20.32 -5.25 -2.84
N ASP A 159 -19.30 -5.94 -2.38
CA ASP A 159 -19.42 -7.15 -1.56
C ASP A 159 -18.98 -6.83 -0.13
N LEU A 160 -19.75 -7.30 0.86
CA LEU A 160 -19.40 -7.14 2.27
C LEU A 160 -18.06 -7.80 2.61
N GLU A 161 -17.74 -8.93 1.98
CA GLU A 161 -16.47 -9.63 2.18
C GLU A 161 -15.28 -8.82 1.64
N ALA A 162 -15.51 -7.97 0.63
CA ALA A 162 -14.49 -7.08 0.09
C ALA A 162 -14.13 -5.91 1.02
N LYS A 163 -14.95 -5.63 2.03
CA LYS A 163 -14.76 -4.47 2.92
C LYS A 163 -13.40 -4.46 3.62
N LYS A 164 -13.02 -5.58 4.23
CA LYS A 164 -11.75 -5.70 4.96
C LYS A 164 -10.54 -5.62 4.01
N PRO A 165 -10.43 -6.46 2.97
CA PRO A 165 -9.27 -6.42 2.08
C PRO A 165 -9.16 -5.09 1.33
N LEU A 166 -10.28 -4.50 0.89
CA LEU A 166 -10.25 -3.20 0.22
C LEU A 166 -9.82 -2.06 1.16
N SER A 167 -10.21 -2.13 2.45
CA SER A 167 -9.74 -1.18 3.46
C SER A 167 -8.23 -1.33 3.73
N ALA A 168 -7.72 -2.56 3.74
CA ALA A 168 -6.28 -2.82 3.87
C ALA A 168 -5.51 -2.28 2.66
N LEU A 169 -5.97 -2.57 1.44
CA LEU A 169 -5.40 -2.03 0.21
C LEU A 169 -5.39 -0.49 0.22
N TYR A 170 -6.49 0.15 0.62
CA TYR A 170 -6.55 1.60 0.76
C TYR A 170 -5.53 2.14 1.77
N GLY A 171 -5.39 1.47 2.92
CA GLY A 171 -4.40 1.83 3.94
C GLY A 171 -2.97 1.76 3.41
N ILE A 172 -2.62 0.67 2.72
CA ILE A 172 -1.30 0.46 2.11
C ILE A 172 -1.02 1.53 1.06
N LEU A 173 -1.94 1.73 0.10
CA LEU A 173 -1.80 2.76 -0.93
C LEU A 173 -1.68 4.17 -0.33
N SER A 174 -2.43 4.45 0.74
CA SER A 174 -2.35 5.73 1.43
C SER A 174 -1.01 5.95 2.11
N MET A 175 -0.48 4.94 2.81
CA MET A 175 0.82 5.01 3.48
C MET A 175 1.98 5.09 2.47
N LEU A 176 1.93 4.29 1.40
CA LEU A 176 2.92 4.37 0.32
C LEU A 176 2.90 5.75 -0.35
N GLN A 177 1.72 6.32 -0.58
CA GLN A 177 1.61 7.64 -1.18
C GLN A 177 2.08 8.76 -0.25
N GLN A 178 1.86 8.65 1.08
CA GLN A 178 2.41 9.60 2.05
C GLN A 178 3.94 9.63 2.01
N LEU A 179 4.58 8.48 1.85
CA LEU A 179 6.03 8.39 1.73
C LEU A 179 6.53 8.92 0.37
N ALA A 180 5.70 8.88 -0.67
CA ALA A 180 6.02 9.36 -2.03
C ALA A 180 5.83 10.87 -2.22
N ASP A 181 4.75 11.44 -1.66
CA ASP A 181 4.29 12.84 -1.85
C ASP A 181 5.05 13.88 -1.02
N ALA A 182 6.03 13.46 -0.22
CA ALA A 182 6.85 14.40 0.55
C ALA A 182 7.85 15.18 -0.32
#